data_AF-I8ZXE4-F1
#
_entry.id   AF-I8ZXE4-F1
#
_cell.length_a   1.000
_cell.length_b   1.000
_cell.length_c   1.000
_cell.angle_alpha   90.00
_cell.angle_beta   90.00
_cell.angle_gamma   90.00
#
_symmetry.space_group_name_H-M   'P 1'
#
loop_
_entity.id
_entity.type
_entity.pdbx_description
1 polymer ?
#
loop_
_entity_poly.entity_id
_entity_poly.type
_entity_poly.pdbx_seq_one_letter_code
_entity_poly.pdbx_strand_id
1 'polypeptide(L)'
;MTMATAATLVAVLANPPLTDGKRTLGRVALAGELLGFAEVKVVNLFSIPSLATGAIDELGATATGWLAARPSLETALAGADGVLLAYGATSPSGPARTHFREQVEWLRTRLDQLALPGWQVGDGPRHPSRWQRWTNREYPEIPFIEAVRRSLVVVRTNCVGSDH
;
A
#
# COMPACT_ATOMS: atom_id res chain seq x y z
N MET A 1 5.86 -18.55 -28.29
CA MET A 1 5.13 -17.35 -27.80
C MET A 1 4.56 -17.73 -26.45
N THR A 2 5.32 -17.51 -25.39
CA THR A 2 4.93 -17.91 -24.03
C THR A 2 3.93 -16.87 -23.52
N MET A 3 2.70 -17.28 -23.22
CA MET A 3 1.74 -16.39 -22.59
C MET A 3 2.32 -15.96 -21.24
N ALA A 4 2.74 -14.70 -21.13
CA ALA A 4 2.96 -14.09 -19.84
C ALA A 4 1.61 -14.11 -19.13
N THR A 5 1.47 -14.95 -18.10
CA THR A 5 0.38 -14.82 -17.15
C THR A 5 0.36 -13.36 -16.70
N ALA A 6 -0.75 -12.66 -16.92
CA ALA A 6 -0.87 -11.23 -16.64
C ALA A 6 -0.82 -11.01 -15.12
N ALA A 7 0.39 -10.88 -14.58
CA ALA A 7 0.61 -10.76 -13.15
C ALA A 7 -0.02 -9.46 -12.62
N THR A 8 -0.76 -9.58 -11.51
CA THR A 8 -1.50 -8.47 -10.88
C THR A 8 -0.77 -7.97 -9.64
N LEU A 9 -0.46 -6.67 -9.61
CA LEU A 9 0.00 -5.96 -8.42
C LEU A 9 -1.19 -5.33 -7.70
N VAL A 10 -1.39 -5.66 -6.43
CA VAL A 10 -2.37 -4.96 -5.58
C VAL A 10 -1.69 -3.87 -4.79
N ALA A 11 -2.09 -2.63 -5.01
CA ALA A 11 -1.63 -1.48 -4.24
C ALA A 11 -2.61 -1.16 -3.10
N VAL A 12 -2.10 -1.18 -1.87
CA VAL A 12 -2.85 -0.85 -0.66
C VAL A 12 -2.60 0.60 -0.28
N LEU A 13 -3.62 1.44 -0.44
CA LEU A 13 -3.62 2.86 -0.05
C LEU A 13 -4.33 3.07 1.31
N ALA A 14 -4.30 4.30 1.82
CA ALA A 14 -4.86 4.62 3.13
C ALA A 14 -6.39 4.50 3.12
N ASN A 15 -7.03 5.26 2.24
CA ASN A 15 -8.46 5.42 2.15
C ASN A 15 -8.85 5.96 0.76
N PRO A 16 -10.11 5.77 0.32
CA PRO A 16 -10.56 6.26 -0.98
C PRO A 16 -10.41 7.79 -1.08
N PRO A 17 -9.90 8.30 -2.22
CA PRO A 17 -9.86 9.74 -2.45
C PRO A 17 -11.28 10.28 -2.71
N LEU A 18 -11.53 11.52 -2.31
CA LEU A 18 -12.71 12.29 -2.73
C LEU A 18 -12.51 13.03 -4.07
N THR A 19 -11.43 12.74 -4.79
CA THR A 19 -11.08 13.30 -6.10
C THR A 19 -10.76 12.17 -7.07
N ASP A 20 -10.63 12.46 -8.37
CA ASP A 20 -10.28 11.47 -9.41
C ASP A 20 -8.97 10.70 -9.15
N GLY A 21 -8.11 11.16 -8.23
CA GLY A 21 -6.92 10.44 -7.80
C GLY A 21 -5.86 10.20 -8.88
N LYS A 22 -6.02 10.78 -10.08
CA LYS A 22 -5.22 10.49 -11.29
C LYS A 22 -3.71 10.50 -11.05
N ARG A 23 -3.21 11.46 -10.27
CA ARG A 23 -1.77 11.53 -9.94
C ARG A 23 -1.31 10.38 -9.05
N THR A 24 -2.12 9.99 -8.07
CA THR A 24 -1.84 8.83 -7.21
C THR A 24 -1.87 7.56 -8.04
N LEU A 25 -2.94 7.37 -8.83
CA LEU A 25 -3.10 6.20 -9.71
C LEU A 25 -1.96 6.08 -10.72
N GLY A 26 -1.56 7.18 -11.37
CA GLY A 26 -0.43 7.17 -12.30
C GLY A 26 0.90 6.79 -11.65
N ARG A 27 1.12 7.12 -10.37
CA ARG A 27 2.31 6.69 -9.63
C ARG A 27 2.26 5.22 -9.25
N VAL A 28 1.09 4.73 -8.87
CA VAL A 28 0.92 3.29 -8.60
C VAL A 28 1.10 2.48 -9.89
N ALA A 29 0.53 2.93 -11.00
CA ALA A 29 0.73 2.31 -12.32
C ALA A 29 2.21 2.28 -12.71
N LEU A 30 2.93 3.40 -12.53
CA LEU A 30 4.39 3.45 -12.73
C LEU A 30 5.11 2.40 -11.88
N ALA A 31 4.77 2.24 -10.61
CA ALA A 31 5.40 1.21 -9.77
C ALA A 31 5.12 -0.21 -10.28
N GLY A 32 3.89 -0.49 -10.74
CA GLY A 32 3.55 -1.76 -11.39
C GLY A 32 4.42 -2.05 -12.61
N GLU A 33 4.56 -1.07 -13.51
CA GLU A 33 5.40 -1.17 -14.69
C GLU A 33 6.87 -1.41 -14.34
N LEU A 34 7.41 -0.64 -13.38
CA LEU A 34 8.81 -0.76 -12.95
C LEU A 34 9.11 -2.13 -12.32
N LEU A 35 8.12 -2.76 -11.69
CA LEU A 35 8.21 -4.09 -11.09
C LEU A 35 7.87 -5.23 -12.08
N GLY A 36 7.41 -4.92 -13.29
CA GLY A 36 7.09 -5.89 -14.33
C GLY A 36 5.70 -6.53 -14.23
N PHE A 37 4.77 -5.92 -13.51
CA PHE A 37 3.37 -6.38 -13.43
C PHE A 37 2.55 -5.84 -14.62
N ALA A 38 1.62 -6.66 -15.10
CA ALA A 38 0.77 -6.33 -16.24
C ALA A 38 -0.47 -5.53 -15.83
N GLU A 39 -1.00 -5.79 -14.63
CA GLU A 39 -2.17 -5.11 -14.08
C GLU A 39 -1.86 -4.53 -12.70
N VAL A 40 -2.51 -3.41 -12.38
CA VAL A 40 -2.48 -2.80 -11.05
C VAL A 40 -3.91 -2.61 -10.56
N LYS A 41 -4.21 -3.15 -9.37
CA LYS A 41 -5.48 -2.94 -8.66
C LYS A 41 -5.24 -2.11 -7.41
N VAL A 42 -6.17 -1.23 -7.07
CA VAL A 42 -6.07 -0.37 -5.88
C VAL A 42 -7.15 -0.76 -4.88
N VAL A 43 -6.73 -0.96 -3.63
CA VAL A 43 -7.59 -1.19 -2.46
C VAL A 43 -7.11 -0.31 -1.32
N ASN A 44 -7.92 -0.18 -0.27
CA ASN A 44 -7.65 0.76 0.82
C ASN A 44 -7.67 0.05 2.18
N LEU A 45 -6.82 0.48 3.12
CA LEU A 45 -6.83 0.00 4.51
C LEU A 45 -8.10 0.40 5.27
N PHE A 46 -8.69 1.53 4.88
CA PHE A 46 -9.85 2.14 5.52
C PHE A 46 -10.91 2.46 4.46
N SER A 47 -12.18 2.15 4.72
CA SER A 47 -13.23 2.23 3.70
C SER A 47 -13.85 3.62 3.54
N ILE A 48 -13.72 4.50 4.53
CA ILE A 48 -14.40 5.80 4.51
C ILE A 48 -13.56 6.82 3.71
N PRO A 49 -14.11 7.42 2.64
CA PRO A 49 -13.42 8.44 1.87
C PRO A 49 -13.10 9.68 2.70
N SER A 50 -11.95 10.30 2.47
CA SER A 50 -11.62 11.59 3.09
C SER A 50 -10.68 12.43 2.21
N LEU A 51 -10.71 13.75 2.39
CA LEU A 51 -9.85 14.69 1.66
C LEU A 51 -8.41 14.73 2.20
N ALA A 52 -8.23 14.37 3.48
CA ALA A 52 -6.96 14.44 4.16
C ALA A 52 -6.74 13.21 5.05
N THR A 53 -5.51 12.70 5.07
CA THR A 53 -5.12 11.56 5.93
C THR A 53 -5.37 11.86 7.41
N GLY A 54 -5.31 13.13 7.84
CA GLY A 54 -5.64 13.52 9.23
C GLY A 54 -7.11 13.34 9.61
N ALA A 55 -8.03 13.29 8.63
CA ALA A 55 -9.44 13.01 8.91
C ALA A 55 -9.66 11.57 9.38
N ILE A 56 -8.69 10.67 9.17
CA ILE A 56 -8.74 9.30 9.70
C ILE A 56 -8.66 9.31 11.23
N ASP A 57 -8.08 10.32 11.86
CA ASP A 57 -8.02 10.42 13.32
C ASP A 57 -9.43 10.42 13.95
N GLU A 58 -10.37 11.12 13.31
CA GLU A 58 -11.77 11.19 13.73
C GLU A 58 -12.61 10.06 13.14
N LEU A 59 -12.58 9.88 11.82
CA LEU A 59 -13.40 8.89 11.11
C LEU A 59 -13.03 7.45 11.50
N GLY A 60 -11.74 7.22 11.76
CA GLY A 60 -11.18 5.93 12.14
C GLY A 60 -11.24 5.66 13.64
N ALA A 61 -11.87 6.52 14.45
CA ALA A 61 -11.97 6.33 15.89
C ALA A 61 -12.77 5.09 16.30
N THR A 62 -13.56 4.53 15.38
CA THR A 62 -14.29 3.27 15.56
C THR A 62 -13.82 2.21 14.57
N ALA A 63 -13.99 0.94 14.92
CA ALA A 63 -13.60 -0.19 14.09
C ALA A 63 -14.34 -0.28 12.73
N THR A 64 -15.50 0.38 12.60
CA THR A 64 -16.43 0.22 11.47
C THR A 64 -15.77 0.37 10.10
N GLY A 65 -15.07 1.48 9.85
CA GLY A 65 -14.44 1.73 8.55
C GLY A 65 -13.22 0.84 8.27
N TRP A 66 -12.56 0.33 9.31
CA TRP A 66 -11.44 -0.60 9.18
C TRP A 66 -11.92 -2.01 8.82
N LEU A 67 -12.94 -2.51 9.53
CA LEU A 67 -13.54 -3.82 9.27
C LEU A 67 -14.25 -3.85 7.92
N ALA A 68 -14.96 -2.78 7.55
CA ALA A 68 -15.62 -2.67 6.25
C ALA A 68 -14.67 -2.70 5.05
N ALA A 69 -13.38 -2.38 5.24
CA ALA A 69 -12.38 -2.48 4.19
C ALA A 69 -11.89 -3.92 3.94
N ARG A 70 -12.00 -4.82 4.93
CA ARG A 70 -11.42 -6.17 4.88
C ARG A 70 -11.94 -7.03 3.72
N PRO A 71 -13.25 -7.09 3.41
CA PRO A 71 -13.73 -7.94 2.32
C PRO A 71 -13.12 -7.58 0.95
N SER A 72 -12.94 -6.28 0.67
CA SER A 72 -12.31 -5.82 -0.56
C SER A 72 -10.81 -6.14 -0.59
N LEU A 73 -10.12 -5.98 0.56
CA LEU A 73 -8.72 -6.38 0.72
C LEU A 73 -8.56 -7.89 0.50
N GLU A 74 -9.37 -8.73 1.14
CA GLU A 74 -9.30 -10.19 1.01
C GLU A 74 -9.52 -10.64 -0.43
N THR A 75 -10.54 -10.10 -1.10
CA THR A 75 -10.85 -10.42 -2.51
C THR A 75 -9.69 -10.04 -3.42
N ALA A 76 -9.10 -8.86 -3.24
CA ALA A 76 -7.98 -8.40 -4.06
C ALA A 76 -6.71 -9.22 -3.82
N LEU A 77 -6.38 -9.49 -2.55
CA LEU A 77 -5.18 -10.25 -2.18
C LEU A 77 -5.24 -11.70 -2.65
N ALA A 78 -6.42 -12.34 -2.64
CA ALA A 78 -6.58 -13.72 -3.11
C ALA A 78 -6.26 -13.89 -4.61
N GLY A 79 -6.35 -12.82 -5.41
CA GLY A 79 -6.03 -12.82 -6.83
C GLY A 79 -4.78 -12.01 -7.19
N ALA A 80 -3.93 -11.71 -6.21
CA ALA A 80 -2.71 -10.93 -6.41
C ALA A 80 -1.50 -11.83 -6.65
N ASP A 81 -0.55 -11.35 -7.44
CA ASP A 81 0.78 -11.95 -7.58
C ASP A 81 1.83 -11.16 -6.79
N GLY A 82 1.47 -9.97 -6.32
CA GLY A 82 2.33 -9.10 -5.53
C GLY A 82 1.56 -7.96 -4.90
N VAL A 83 2.16 -7.33 -3.89
CA VAL A 83 1.52 -6.25 -3.14
C VAL A 83 2.43 -5.03 -3.00
N LEU A 84 1.90 -3.84 -3.29
CA LEU A 84 2.55 -2.56 -3.03
C LEU A 84 1.91 -1.88 -1.81
N LEU A 85 2.68 -1.71 -0.74
CA LEU A 85 2.25 -0.99 0.46
C LEU A 85 2.48 0.52 0.27
N ALA A 86 1.40 1.28 0.20
CA ALA A 86 1.45 2.72 -0.08
C ALA A 86 0.38 3.51 0.70
N TYR A 87 0.04 3.04 1.90
CA TYR A 87 -1.00 3.63 2.75
C TYR A 87 -0.54 4.80 3.64
N GLY A 88 0.71 5.23 3.53
CA GLY A 88 1.30 6.28 4.36
C GLY A 88 2.10 5.71 5.53
N ALA A 89 3.27 6.30 5.79
CA ALA A 89 4.16 5.90 6.88
C ALA A 89 3.79 6.52 8.25
N THR A 90 2.83 7.44 8.28
CA THR A 90 2.42 8.13 9.51
C THR A 90 1.14 7.49 10.03
N SER A 91 1.20 6.93 11.24
CA SER A 91 0.03 6.43 11.94
C SER A 91 -0.92 7.56 12.31
N PRO A 92 -2.24 7.34 12.30
CA PRO A 92 -3.20 8.27 12.87
C PRO A 92 -2.97 8.47 14.37
N SER A 93 -3.56 9.53 14.89
CA SER A 93 -3.53 9.89 16.31
C SER A 93 -4.81 9.43 17.03
N GLY A 94 -4.83 9.58 18.36
CA GLY A 94 -6.01 9.26 19.17
C GLY A 94 -6.48 7.80 19.07
N PRO A 95 -7.79 7.56 19.24
CA PRO A 95 -8.38 6.20 19.21
C PRO A 95 -8.15 5.46 17.88
N ALA A 96 -8.08 6.17 16.76
CA ALA A 96 -7.83 5.59 15.44
C ALA A 96 -6.47 4.90 15.33
N ARG A 97 -5.49 5.28 16.16
CA ARG A 97 -4.16 4.66 16.18
C ARG A 97 -4.22 3.17 16.47
N THR A 98 -5.05 2.75 17.42
CA THR A 98 -5.16 1.33 17.81
C THR A 98 -5.73 0.52 16.65
N HIS A 99 -6.83 0.97 16.07
CA HIS A 99 -7.46 0.29 14.94
C HIS A 99 -6.59 0.28 13.68
N PHE A 100 -5.85 1.35 13.41
CA PHE A 100 -4.87 1.36 12.33
C PHE A 100 -3.79 0.30 12.53
N ARG A 101 -3.24 0.18 13.75
CA ARG A 101 -2.23 -0.86 14.06
C ARG A 101 -2.81 -2.26 13.89
N GLU A 102 -4.01 -2.51 14.42
CA GLU A 102 -4.70 -3.79 14.27
C GLU A 102 -4.96 -4.13 12.80
N GLN A 103 -5.35 -3.15 11.99
CA GLN A 103 -5.59 -3.34 10.56
C GLN A 103 -4.30 -3.61 9.79
N VAL A 104 -3.21 -2.90 10.09
CA VAL A 104 -1.90 -3.15 9.47
C VAL A 104 -1.35 -4.52 9.86
N GLU A 105 -1.52 -4.93 11.12
CA GLU A 105 -1.10 -6.25 11.58
C GLU A 105 -1.92 -7.37 10.93
N TRP A 106 -3.24 -7.18 10.85
CA TRP A 106 -4.11 -8.08 10.10
C TRP A 106 -3.68 -8.18 8.63
N LEU A 107 -3.38 -7.07 7.96
CA LEU A 107 -2.89 -7.08 6.58
C LEU A 107 -1.59 -7.87 6.47
N ARG A 108 -0.61 -7.62 7.34
CA ARG A 108 0.67 -8.35 7.34
C ARG A 108 0.48 -9.85 7.49
N THR A 109 -0.34 -10.26 8.46
CA THR A 109 -0.71 -11.67 8.67
C THR A 109 -1.31 -12.29 7.41
N ARG A 110 -2.16 -11.56 6.68
CA ARG A 110 -2.72 -12.04 5.41
C ARG A 110 -1.67 -12.17 4.30
N LEU A 111 -0.75 -11.22 4.18
CA LEU A 111 0.33 -11.29 3.19
C LEU A 111 1.25 -12.49 3.46
N ASP A 112 1.54 -12.76 4.74
CA ASP A 112 2.29 -13.95 5.16
C ASP A 112 1.57 -15.25 4.83
N GLN A 113 0.28 -15.35 5.18
CA GLN A 113 -0.52 -16.55 4.90
C GLN A 113 -0.63 -16.87 3.40
N LEU A 114 -0.63 -15.84 2.55
CA LEU A 114 -0.70 -15.97 1.09
C LEU A 114 0.69 -16.06 0.45
N ALA A 115 1.77 -15.93 1.23
CA ALA A 115 3.15 -15.88 0.76
C ALA A 115 3.36 -14.85 -0.39
N LEU A 116 2.65 -13.71 -0.31
CA LEU A 116 2.71 -12.69 -1.36
C LEU A 116 3.97 -11.83 -1.21
N PRO A 117 4.75 -11.63 -2.29
CA PRO A 117 5.86 -10.68 -2.24
C PRO A 117 5.32 -9.25 -2.07
N GLY A 118 5.92 -8.51 -1.15
CA GLY A 118 5.54 -7.14 -0.82
C GLY A 118 6.61 -6.13 -1.22
N TRP A 119 6.20 -4.94 -1.66
CA TRP A 119 7.08 -3.80 -1.92
C TRP A 119 6.59 -2.54 -1.23
N GLN A 120 7.51 -1.61 -0.99
CA GLN A 120 7.22 -0.24 -0.58
C GLN A 120 8.24 0.74 -1.19
N VAL A 121 7.98 2.04 -1.08
CA VAL A 121 8.92 3.09 -1.53
C VAL A 121 9.73 3.64 -0.35
N GLY A 122 11.00 3.26 -0.31
CA GLY A 122 11.97 3.67 0.69
C GLY A 122 11.85 2.89 1.99
N ASP A 123 11.91 3.62 3.10
CA ASP A 123 11.94 3.11 4.48
C ASP A 123 10.56 2.81 5.09
N GLY A 124 9.47 3.01 4.34
CA GLY A 124 8.13 2.69 4.82
C GLY A 124 7.07 2.70 3.72
N PRO A 125 5.80 2.37 4.07
CA PRO A 125 4.67 2.26 3.14
C PRO A 125 4.19 3.65 2.66
N ARG A 126 5.07 4.42 2.03
CA ARG A 126 4.86 5.85 1.76
C ARG A 126 3.73 6.06 0.76
N HIS A 127 2.84 6.99 1.06
CA HIS A 127 1.75 7.33 0.15
C HIS A 127 2.28 7.88 -1.19
N PRO A 128 1.72 7.52 -2.35
CA PRO A 128 2.26 7.90 -3.65
C PRO A 128 2.36 9.41 -3.84
N SER A 129 1.46 10.19 -3.23
CA SER A 129 1.53 11.67 -3.25
C SER A 129 2.87 12.23 -2.73
N ARG A 130 3.55 11.51 -1.83
CA ARG A 130 4.80 11.92 -1.17
C ARG A 130 6.07 11.41 -1.86
N TRP A 131 5.98 10.49 -2.83
CA TRP A 131 7.15 9.88 -3.46
C TRP A 131 8.10 10.91 -4.06
N GLN A 132 7.59 11.83 -4.89
CA GLN A 132 8.44 12.85 -5.53
C GLN A 132 9.21 13.71 -4.53
N ARG A 133 8.57 14.14 -3.43
CA ARG A 133 9.24 14.92 -2.39
C ARG A 133 10.32 14.10 -1.69
N TRP A 134 10.03 12.83 -1.41
CA TRP A 134 10.98 11.94 -0.73
C TRP A 134 12.15 11.59 -1.65
N THR A 135 11.90 11.14 -2.88
CA THR A 135 12.94 10.77 -3.84
C THR A 135 13.82 11.95 -4.22
N ASN A 136 13.28 13.17 -4.33
CA ASN A 136 14.09 14.36 -4.58
C ASN A 136 15.02 14.70 -3.40
N ARG A 137 14.63 14.36 -2.16
CA ARG A 137 15.49 14.53 -0.99
C ARG A 137 16.58 13.46 -0.90
N GLU A 138 16.22 12.19 -1.14
CA GLU A 138 17.18 11.08 -1.04
C GLU A 138 18.09 10.97 -2.27
N TYR A 139 17.59 11.36 -3.45
CA TYR A 139 18.27 11.24 -4.74
C TYR A 139 18.11 12.53 -5.56
N PRO A 140 18.68 13.67 -5.12
CA PRO A 140 18.43 14.99 -5.73
C PRO A 140 18.80 15.09 -7.20
N GLU A 141 19.80 14.32 -7.64
CA GLU A 141 20.34 14.37 -9.01
C GLU A 141 19.75 13.28 -9.92
N ILE A 142 18.88 12.42 -9.39
CA ILE A 142 18.31 11.29 -10.14
C ILE A 142 16.91 11.65 -10.63
N PRO A 143 16.61 11.46 -11.94
CA PRO A 143 15.27 11.65 -12.47
C PRO A 143 14.22 10.82 -11.70
N PHE A 144 13.03 11.39 -11.52
CA PHE A 144 11.99 10.82 -10.65
C PHE A 144 11.69 9.33 -10.88
N ILE A 145 11.55 8.90 -12.15
CA ILE A 145 11.24 7.50 -12.48
C ILE A 145 12.35 6.56 -12.00
N GLU A 146 13.60 6.91 -12.28
CA GLU A 146 14.76 6.11 -11.86
C GLU A 146 14.93 6.14 -10.34
N ALA A 147 14.67 7.28 -9.72
CA ALA A 147 14.68 7.38 -8.27
C ALA A 147 13.62 6.46 -7.65
N VAL A 148 12.39 6.43 -8.18
CA VAL A 148 11.34 5.49 -7.74
C VAL A 148 11.79 4.04 -7.94
N ARG A 149 12.36 3.69 -9.10
CA ARG A 149 12.88 2.33 -9.36
C ARG A 149 13.85 1.89 -8.28
N ARG A 150 14.82 2.74 -7.93
CA ARG A 150 15.81 2.47 -6.86
C ARG A 150 15.21 2.40 -5.47
N SER A 151 14.06 3.03 -5.27
CA SER A 151 13.39 3.13 -3.98
C SER A 151 12.38 2.01 -3.73
N LEU A 152 12.03 1.22 -4.74
CA LEU A 152 11.14 0.07 -4.58
C LEU A 152 11.91 -1.05 -3.89
N VAL A 153 11.65 -1.22 -2.60
CA VAL A 153 12.31 -2.22 -1.77
C VAL A 153 11.33 -3.33 -1.39
N VAL A 154 11.82 -4.57 -1.36
CA VAL A 154 11.05 -5.72 -0.91
C VAL A 154 10.81 -5.61 0.60
N VAL A 155 9.55 -5.74 1.00
CA VAL A 155 9.15 -5.83 2.40
C VAL A 155 9.24 -7.29 2.79
N ARG A 156 10.22 -7.63 3.64
CA ARG A 156 10.23 -8.94 4.27
C ARG A 156 9.12 -8.96 5.30
N THR A 157 8.09 -9.76 5.05
CA THR A 157 7.21 -10.17 6.14
C THR A 157 7.99 -11.21 6.95
N ASN A 158 8.30 -10.87 8.21
CA ASN A 158 9.07 -11.76 9.05
C ASN A 158 8.19 -12.98 9.35
N CYS A 159 8.64 -14.16 8.96
CA CYS A 159 8.12 -15.42 9.50
C CYS A 159 8.29 -15.36 11.02
N VAL A 160 7.21 -15.16 11.77
CA VAL A 160 7.24 -15.39 13.21
C VAL A 160 7.34 -16.90 13.39
N GLY A 161 8.52 -17.36 13.80
CA GLY A 161 8.78 -18.75 14.14
C GLY A 161 7.73 -19.23 15.13
N SER A 162 7.06 -20.32 14.78
CA SER A 162 6.25 -21.10 15.71
C SER A 162 7.21 -21.87 16.61
N ASP A 163 7.56 -21.30 17.76
CA ASP A 163 8.12 -22.09 18.85
C ASP A 163 6.98 -22.57 19.74
N HIS A 164 7.06 -23.88 20.00
CA HIS A 164 6.10 -24.74 20.69
C HIS A 164 5.88 -24.38 22.16
#